data_AF-M1F9U6-F1
#
_entry.id   AF-M1F9U6-F1
#
_cell.length_a   1.000
_cell.length_b   1.000
_cell.length_c   1.000
_cell.angle_alpha   90.00
_cell.angle_beta   90.00
_cell.angle_gamma   90.00
#
_symmetry.space_group_name_H-M   'P 1'
#
loop_
_entity.id
_entity.type
_entity.pdbx_description
1 polymer ?
#
loop_
_entity_poly.entity_id
_entity_poly.type
_entity_poly.pdbx_seq_one_letter_code
_entity_poly.pdbx_strand_id
1 'polypeptide(L)'
;MNTATGILTALILMIPASQVVADDSSELLKDALSAAPVSLRNQVTVMDWDNNVLQEGSSNYVCFPTPPTLQGTAPMCLDGPWQKWAAAWMSKQPFTSPGLGISYMLGGDEGASNIDPYAKGKTDDNDWIKEGPHLMLIVSDPKDLDALPTDPHNGGPYVMWKGTDYAHIMVPVRLN
;
A
#
# COMPACT_ATOMS: atom_id res chain seq x y z
N MET A 1 -23.90 71.73 12.67
CA MET A 1 -23.86 71.44 11.22
C MET A 1 -22.45 70.97 10.89
N ASN A 2 -22.37 69.81 10.24
CA ASN A 2 -21.20 68.92 10.01
C ASN A 2 -19.97 69.56 9.36
N THR A 3 -18.78 69.02 9.68
CA THR A 3 -17.71 68.52 8.76
C THR A 3 -16.48 68.15 9.59
N ALA A 4 -15.63 67.15 9.32
CA ALA A 4 -15.67 65.84 8.66
C ALA A 4 -14.34 65.18 9.07
N THR A 5 -14.40 63.90 9.40
CA THR A 5 -13.32 63.05 9.94
C THR A 5 -12.32 62.67 8.84
N GLY A 6 -11.02 62.62 9.15
CA GLY A 6 -9.98 62.06 8.26
C GLY A 6 -9.15 61.03 9.00
N ILE A 7 -9.53 59.74 8.91
CA ILE A 7 -8.79 58.61 9.46
C ILE A 7 -7.99 57.97 8.32
N LEU A 8 -6.67 58.01 8.40
CA LEU A 8 -5.75 57.38 7.47
C LEU A 8 -5.66 55.87 7.80
N THR A 9 -6.25 55.01 6.98
CA THR A 9 -6.23 53.55 7.17
C THR A 9 -4.98 52.96 6.50
N ALA A 10 -4.06 52.39 7.29
CA ALA A 10 -2.94 51.63 6.78
C ALA A 10 -3.41 50.22 6.36
N LEU A 11 -3.25 49.90 5.07
CA LEU A 11 -3.59 48.59 4.51
C LEU A 11 -2.43 47.62 4.78
N ILE A 12 -2.58 46.77 5.81
CA ILE A 12 -1.67 45.64 6.05
C ILE A 12 -2.14 44.50 5.14
N LEU A 13 -1.38 44.20 4.09
CA LEU A 13 -1.55 42.97 3.32
C LEU A 13 -1.24 41.77 4.23
N MET A 14 -2.27 41.05 4.66
CA MET A 14 -2.12 39.69 5.16
C MET A 14 -1.94 38.75 3.98
N ILE A 15 -0.77 38.15 3.87
CA ILE A 15 -0.52 36.98 3.02
C ILE A 15 -0.89 35.75 3.86
N PRO A 16 -1.88 34.93 3.48
CA PRO A 16 -2.05 33.63 4.11
C PRO A 16 -0.95 32.69 3.60
N ALA A 17 -0.14 32.19 4.53
CA ALA A 17 0.90 31.20 4.26
C ALA A 17 0.26 29.83 3.99
N SER A 18 0.32 29.36 2.75
CA SER A 18 0.07 27.96 2.39
C SER A 18 1.26 27.11 2.83
N GLN A 19 1.21 26.57 4.05
CA GLN A 19 2.29 25.72 4.60
C GLN A 19 1.81 24.32 5.05
N VAL A 20 0.51 24.02 4.97
CA VAL A 20 -0.07 22.80 5.58
C VAL A 20 -0.15 21.62 4.60
N VAL A 21 -0.09 21.84 3.29
CA VAL A 21 -0.29 20.77 2.28
C VAL A 21 1.01 20.05 1.88
N ALA A 22 2.17 20.70 2.03
CA ALA A 22 3.43 20.14 1.54
C ALA A 22 4.05 19.06 2.44
N ASP A 23 3.77 19.11 3.76
CA ASP A 23 4.37 18.20 4.74
C ASP A 23 3.77 16.79 4.67
N ASP A 24 2.45 16.71 4.49
CA ASP A 24 1.70 15.45 4.43
C ASP A 24 2.05 14.62 3.17
N SER A 25 2.13 15.28 2.00
CA SER A 25 2.54 14.62 0.76
C SER A 25 3.97 14.04 0.82
N SER A 26 4.86 14.66 1.59
CA SER A 26 6.24 14.20 1.75
C SER A 26 6.31 12.92 2.59
N GLU A 27 5.56 12.82 3.68
CA GLU A 27 5.54 11.60 4.49
C GLU A 27 4.82 10.45 3.77
N LEU A 28 3.73 10.73 3.04
CA LEU A 28 3.08 9.72 2.18
C LEU A 28 4.04 9.17 1.11
N LEU A 29 4.78 10.06 0.43
CA LEU A 29 5.78 9.66 -0.55
C LEU A 29 6.85 8.75 0.06
N LYS A 30 7.38 9.14 1.23
CA LYS A 30 8.42 8.38 1.93
C LYS A 30 7.93 7.02 2.40
N ASP A 31 6.70 6.94 2.92
CA ASP A 31 6.09 5.68 3.35
C ASP A 31 5.89 4.74 2.15
N ALA A 32 5.30 5.23 1.06
CA ALA A 32 5.11 4.45 -0.17
C ALA A 32 6.45 3.92 -0.73
N LEU A 33 7.49 4.76 -0.77
CA LEU A 33 8.81 4.37 -1.26
C LEU A 33 9.54 3.38 -0.35
N SER A 34 9.10 3.21 0.90
CA SER A 34 9.66 2.20 1.80
C SER A 34 9.33 0.77 1.34
N ALA A 35 8.22 0.59 0.63
CA ALA A 35 7.84 -0.69 0.03
C ALA A 35 8.70 -1.06 -1.18
N ALA A 36 9.23 -0.08 -1.90
CA ALA A 36 9.98 -0.31 -3.13
C ALA A 36 11.44 -0.78 -2.86
N PRO A 37 11.99 -1.67 -3.70
CA PRO A 37 13.43 -1.90 -3.76
C PRO A 37 14.18 -0.59 -3.99
N VAL A 38 15.33 -0.42 -3.34
CA VAL A 38 16.13 0.82 -3.42
C VAL A 38 16.44 1.22 -4.86
N SER A 39 16.70 0.24 -5.74
CA SER A 39 16.96 0.46 -7.16
C SER A 39 15.75 0.95 -7.96
N LEU A 40 14.52 0.74 -7.48
CA LEU A 40 13.28 1.13 -8.15
C LEU A 40 12.68 2.43 -7.63
N ARG A 41 13.09 2.94 -6.45
CA ARG A 41 12.45 4.09 -5.80
C ARG A 41 12.28 5.33 -6.68
N ASN A 42 13.23 5.62 -7.56
CA ASN A 42 13.16 6.78 -8.46
C ASN A 42 12.47 6.47 -9.82
N GLN A 43 11.98 5.25 -10.00
CA GLN A 43 11.40 4.74 -11.25
C GLN A 43 9.94 4.31 -11.06
N VAL A 44 9.45 4.18 -9.83
CA VAL A 44 8.05 3.85 -9.54
C VAL A 44 7.19 5.10 -9.60
N THR A 45 5.95 4.93 -10.07
CA THR A 45 4.91 5.93 -9.85
C THR A 45 4.44 5.80 -8.41
N VAL A 46 4.25 6.91 -7.71
CA VAL A 46 3.69 6.92 -6.35
C VAL A 46 2.35 7.64 -6.38
N MET A 47 1.32 6.98 -5.86
CA MET A 47 -0.03 7.52 -5.75
C MET A 47 -0.51 7.46 -4.31
N ASP A 48 -1.28 8.46 -3.89
CA ASP A 48 -2.06 8.34 -2.66
C ASP A 48 -3.41 7.64 -2.92
N TRP A 49 -4.19 7.46 -1.85
CA TRP A 49 -5.49 6.78 -1.90
C TRP A 49 -6.63 7.65 -2.47
N ASP A 50 -6.36 8.94 -2.70
CA ASP A 50 -7.26 9.87 -3.37
C ASP A 50 -6.97 9.97 -4.89
N ASN A 51 -6.02 9.16 -5.39
CA ASN A 51 -5.51 9.12 -6.76
C ASN A 51 -4.66 10.34 -7.16
N ASN A 52 -4.12 11.10 -6.20
CA ASN A 52 -3.12 12.10 -6.53
C ASN A 52 -1.77 11.42 -6.80
N VAL A 53 -1.08 11.88 -7.85
CA VAL A 53 0.28 11.42 -8.16
C VAL A 53 1.27 12.23 -7.34
N LEU A 54 2.01 11.56 -6.46
CA LEU A 54 3.06 12.15 -5.61
C LEU A 54 4.43 12.09 -6.29
N GLN A 55 4.64 11.11 -7.17
CA GLN A 55 5.86 10.94 -7.97
C GLN A 55 5.52 10.24 -9.28
N GLU A 56 6.00 10.78 -10.40
CA GLU A 56 5.93 10.11 -11.71
C GLU A 56 7.05 9.08 -11.86
N GLY A 57 6.73 7.93 -12.45
CA GLY A 57 7.65 6.82 -12.66
C GLY A 57 7.73 6.37 -14.12
N SER A 58 8.77 5.59 -14.44
CA SER A 58 9.00 4.96 -15.74
C SER A 58 8.92 3.43 -15.72
N SER A 59 8.84 2.83 -14.52
CA SER A 59 8.66 1.39 -14.33
C SER A 59 7.19 0.98 -14.43
N ASN A 60 6.93 -0.33 -14.37
CA ASN A 60 5.59 -0.90 -14.38
C ASN A 60 4.96 -1.02 -12.97
N TYR A 61 5.57 -0.40 -11.96
CA TYR A 61 5.10 -0.45 -10.58
C TYR A 61 4.46 0.87 -10.15
N VAL A 62 3.34 0.74 -9.43
CA VAL A 62 2.69 1.84 -8.73
C VAL A 62 2.76 1.56 -7.23
N CYS A 63 3.35 2.46 -6.47
CA CYS A 63 3.45 2.36 -5.03
C CYS A 63 2.41 3.23 -4.33
N PHE A 64 1.88 2.70 -3.24
CA PHE A 64 0.90 3.34 -2.39
C PHE A 64 1.44 3.41 -0.96
N PRO A 65 1.19 4.51 -0.23
CA PRO A 65 1.46 4.57 1.19
C PRO A 65 0.54 3.59 1.93
N THR A 66 0.82 3.37 3.20
CA THR A 66 -0.03 2.62 4.10
C THR A 66 -1.48 3.12 4.00
N PRO A 67 -2.48 2.23 3.80
CA PRO A 67 -3.88 2.62 3.79
C PRO A 67 -4.27 3.41 5.05
N PRO A 68 -4.93 4.57 4.93
CA PRO A 68 -5.30 5.41 6.09
C PRO A 68 -6.31 4.73 7.03
N THR A 69 -6.93 3.64 6.58
CA THR A 69 -7.87 2.82 7.37
C THR A 69 -7.16 1.80 8.25
N LEU A 70 -5.87 1.54 8.03
CA LEU A 70 -5.09 0.60 8.82
C LEU A 70 -4.35 1.32 9.96
N GLN A 71 -4.24 0.63 11.09
CA GLN A 71 -3.33 1.04 12.17
C GLN A 71 -2.00 0.32 11.97
N GLY A 72 -0.90 1.09 11.88
CA GLY A 72 0.44 0.56 11.68
C GLY A 72 1.00 0.91 10.31
N THR A 73 1.92 0.08 9.82
CA THR A 73 2.63 0.23 8.54
C THR A 73 2.14 -0.88 7.60
N ALA A 74 1.85 -0.56 6.33
CA ALA A 74 1.58 -1.53 5.26
C ALA A 74 1.70 -0.90 3.86
N PRO A 75 2.81 -0.23 3.52
CA PRO A 75 3.01 0.34 2.20
C PRO A 75 3.26 -0.78 1.19
N MET A 76 2.86 -0.56 -0.07
CA MET A 76 2.92 -1.59 -1.10
C MET A 76 3.29 -1.00 -2.47
N CYS A 77 3.98 -1.77 -3.29
CA CYS A 77 4.22 -1.48 -4.70
C CYS A 77 3.69 -2.59 -5.58
N LEU A 78 2.73 -2.26 -6.43
CA LEU A 78 1.95 -3.20 -7.22
C LEU A 78 2.35 -3.13 -8.69
N ASP A 79 2.71 -4.26 -9.27
CA ASP A 79 2.80 -4.38 -10.72
C ASP A 79 1.41 -4.45 -11.38
N GLY A 80 1.38 -4.54 -12.72
CA GLY A 80 0.12 -4.56 -13.48
C GLY A 80 -0.86 -5.67 -13.05
N PRO A 81 -0.44 -6.94 -12.94
CA PRO A 81 -1.26 -8.00 -12.38
C PRO A 81 -1.80 -7.70 -10.96
N TRP A 82 -0.95 -7.20 -10.05
CA TRP A 82 -1.38 -6.87 -8.70
C TRP A 82 -2.34 -5.69 -8.63
N GLN A 83 -2.24 -4.71 -9.52
CA GLN A 83 -3.23 -3.64 -9.62
C GLN A 83 -4.62 -4.18 -10.01
N LYS A 84 -4.67 -5.17 -10.92
CA LYS A 84 -5.93 -5.85 -11.28
C LYS A 84 -6.47 -6.71 -10.13
N TRP A 85 -5.58 -7.40 -9.42
CA TRP A 85 -5.92 -8.17 -8.23
C TRP A 85 -6.53 -7.24 -7.16
N ALA A 86 -5.92 -6.08 -6.90
CA ALA A 86 -6.38 -5.14 -5.89
C ALA A 86 -7.77 -4.57 -6.25
N ALA A 87 -7.97 -4.21 -7.52
CA ALA A 87 -9.27 -3.76 -8.01
C ALA A 87 -10.35 -4.84 -7.85
N ALA A 88 -10.05 -6.10 -8.15
CA ALA A 88 -10.97 -7.22 -7.97
C ALA A 88 -11.29 -7.46 -6.48
N TRP A 89 -10.28 -7.48 -5.62
CA TRP A 89 -10.44 -7.65 -4.17
C TRP A 89 -11.29 -6.54 -3.54
N MET A 90 -11.02 -5.27 -3.88
CA MET A 90 -11.81 -4.12 -3.39
C MET A 90 -13.27 -4.18 -3.85
N SER A 91 -13.52 -4.65 -5.08
CA SER A 91 -14.87 -4.77 -5.66
C SER A 91 -15.54 -6.11 -5.39
N LYS A 92 -14.88 -7.01 -4.64
CA LYS A 92 -15.31 -8.38 -4.34
C LYS A 92 -15.69 -9.18 -5.59
N GLN A 93 -14.93 -9.01 -6.66
CA GLN A 93 -15.12 -9.72 -7.92
C GLN A 93 -14.15 -10.89 -8.04
N PRO A 94 -14.53 -11.99 -8.72
CA PRO A 94 -13.61 -13.08 -9.00
C PRO A 94 -12.36 -12.59 -9.70
N PHE A 95 -11.22 -13.19 -9.36
CA PHE A 95 -9.93 -12.87 -9.94
C PHE A 95 -9.24 -14.13 -10.48
N THR A 96 -8.58 -13.99 -11.62
CA THR A 96 -7.64 -14.97 -12.13
C THR A 96 -6.48 -14.21 -12.72
N SER A 97 -5.27 -14.51 -12.27
CA SER A 97 -4.10 -13.75 -12.72
C SER A 97 -3.83 -14.02 -14.20
N PRO A 98 -3.58 -12.98 -15.02
CA PRO A 98 -3.19 -13.17 -16.42
C PRO A 98 -1.76 -13.72 -16.59
N GLY A 99 -1.01 -13.86 -15.49
CA GLY A 99 0.37 -14.35 -15.48
C GLY A 99 0.99 -14.25 -14.08
N LEU A 100 2.32 -14.28 -14.02
CA LEU A 100 3.03 -13.98 -12.78
C LEU A 100 2.88 -12.49 -12.44
N GLY A 101 2.51 -12.19 -11.21
CA GLY A 101 2.52 -10.83 -10.65
C GLY A 101 3.41 -10.77 -9.41
N ILE A 102 4.14 -9.68 -9.25
CA ILE A 102 5.01 -9.41 -8.10
C ILE A 102 4.58 -8.10 -7.46
N SER A 103 4.38 -8.13 -6.14
CA SER A 103 4.19 -6.96 -5.31
C SER A 103 5.31 -6.89 -4.28
N TYR A 104 5.77 -5.68 -3.99
CA TYR A 104 6.76 -5.41 -2.95
C TYR A 104 6.08 -4.79 -1.73
N MET A 105 6.35 -5.34 -0.55
CA MET A 105 6.02 -4.77 0.76
C MET A 105 7.27 -4.77 1.64
N LEU A 106 8.33 -4.12 1.16
CA LEU A 106 9.64 -4.13 1.83
C LEU A 106 9.70 -3.27 3.10
N GLY A 107 8.66 -2.47 3.35
CA GLY A 107 8.42 -1.81 4.64
C GLY A 107 7.88 -2.77 5.72
N GLY A 108 7.42 -3.96 5.32
CA GLY A 108 6.67 -4.89 6.17
C GLY A 108 5.22 -4.47 6.36
N ASP A 109 4.50 -5.26 7.17
CA ASP A 109 3.16 -4.95 7.62
C ASP A 109 2.99 -5.10 9.14
N GLU A 110 1.91 -4.53 9.67
CA GLU A 110 1.58 -4.60 11.10
C GLU A 110 0.41 -5.53 11.41
N GLY A 111 -0.02 -6.36 10.46
CA GLY A 111 -1.12 -7.27 10.69
C GLY A 111 -2.03 -7.54 9.52
N ALA A 112 -2.18 -8.81 9.17
CA ALA A 112 -3.27 -9.31 8.34
C ALA A 112 -3.73 -10.69 8.82
N SER A 113 -4.96 -11.07 8.48
CA SER A 113 -5.39 -12.47 8.63
C SER A 113 -4.73 -13.30 7.54
N ASN A 114 -4.15 -14.44 7.89
CA ASN A 114 -3.59 -15.37 6.91
C ASN A 114 -4.68 -16.17 6.15
N ILE A 115 -5.91 -16.20 6.65
CA ILE A 115 -7.00 -17.05 6.11
C ILE A 115 -8.22 -16.29 5.59
N ASP A 116 -8.49 -15.08 6.09
CA ASP A 116 -9.65 -14.28 5.69
C ASP A 116 -9.23 -12.95 5.02
N PRO A 117 -9.39 -12.82 3.69
CA PRO A 117 -9.07 -11.60 2.96
C PRO A 117 -9.89 -10.37 3.36
N TYR A 118 -10.93 -10.53 4.17
CA TYR A 118 -11.83 -9.45 4.60
C TYR A 118 -11.87 -9.26 6.12
N ALA A 119 -10.95 -9.89 6.85
CA ALA A 119 -10.81 -9.69 8.28
C ALA A 119 -10.59 -8.20 8.60
N LYS A 120 -11.33 -7.69 9.60
CA LYS A 120 -11.24 -6.28 10.02
C LYS A 120 -10.27 -6.04 11.17
N GLY A 121 -9.66 -7.11 11.70
CA GLY A 121 -8.79 -7.07 12.85
C GLY A 121 -8.48 -8.46 13.37
N LYS A 122 -7.59 -8.52 14.36
CA LYS A 122 -7.16 -9.77 14.99
C LYS A 122 -8.31 -10.44 15.73
N THR A 123 -8.47 -11.74 15.48
CA THR A 123 -9.29 -12.65 16.28
C THR A 123 -8.44 -13.85 16.70
N ASP A 124 -8.97 -14.72 17.57
CA ASP A 124 -8.23 -15.89 18.05
C ASP A 124 -8.13 -17.00 16.97
N ASP A 125 -8.93 -16.92 15.91
CA ASP A 125 -9.14 -17.97 14.91
C ASP A 125 -8.79 -17.57 13.48
N ASN A 126 -8.29 -16.35 13.25
CA ASN A 126 -8.02 -15.85 11.90
C ASN A 126 -6.54 -15.86 11.49
N ASP A 127 -5.70 -16.59 12.22
CA ASP A 127 -4.25 -16.69 11.98
C ASP A 127 -3.65 -15.31 11.70
N TRP A 128 -3.81 -14.39 12.64
CA TRP A 128 -3.30 -13.03 12.50
C TRP A 128 -1.77 -13.02 12.52
N ILE A 129 -1.19 -12.59 11.40
CA ILE A 129 0.26 -12.53 11.22
C ILE A 129 0.72 -11.09 11.05
N LYS A 130 1.96 -10.83 11.45
CA LYS A 130 2.68 -9.61 11.09
C LYS A 130 3.89 -10.04 10.29
N GLU A 131 4.02 -9.52 9.07
CA GLU A 131 5.13 -9.89 8.21
C GLU A 131 6.19 -8.79 8.19
N GLY A 132 7.45 -9.20 8.25
CA GLY A 132 8.56 -8.30 7.99
C GLY A 132 8.62 -7.88 6.51
N PRO A 133 9.73 -7.31 6.04
CA PRO A 133 9.93 -7.08 4.61
C PRO A 133 9.68 -8.36 3.79
N HIS A 134 8.77 -8.28 2.82
CA HIS A 134 8.38 -9.44 2.02
C HIS A 134 7.96 -9.04 0.58
N LEU A 135 7.84 -10.07 -0.27
CA LEU A 135 7.18 -9.99 -1.56
C LEU A 135 5.85 -10.73 -1.50
N MET A 136 4.93 -10.33 -2.37
CA MET A 136 3.72 -11.12 -2.64
C MET A 136 3.69 -11.50 -4.12
N LEU A 137 3.47 -12.79 -4.40
CA LEU A 137 3.44 -13.30 -5.77
C LEU A 137 2.06 -13.90 -6.07
N ILE A 138 1.52 -13.56 -7.23
CA ILE A 138 0.34 -14.21 -7.79
C ILE A 138 0.73 -15.00 -9.02
N VAL A 139 0.11 -16.17 -9.18
CA VAL A 139 0.34 -17.11 -10.28
C VAL A 139 -0.95 -17.30 -11.07
N SER A 140 -0.84 -17.74 -12.33
CA SER A 140 -2.00 -17.92 -13.21
C SER A 140 -2.76 -19.22 -12.93
N ASP A 141 -2.08 -20.29 -12.53
CA ASP A 141 -2.73 -21.57 -12.19
C ASP A 141 -2.76 -21.74 -10.66
N PRO A 142 -3.94 -21.77 -10.03
CA PRO A 142 -4.07 -22.02 -8.60
C PRO A 142 -3.40 -23.30 -8.12
N LYS A 143 -3.22 -24.31 -8.99
CA LYS A 143 -2.53 -25.56 -8.64
C LYS A 143 -1.05 -25.37 -8.30
N ASP A 144 -0.44 -24.30 -8.80
CA ASP A 144 0.95 -23.96 -8.46
C ASP A 144 1.10 -23.62 -6.96
N LEU A 145 -0.01 -23.33 -6.27
CA LEU A 145 -0.05 -23.07 -4.83
C LEU A 145 -0.18 -24.34 -3.98
N ASP A 146 -0.49 -25.50 -4.58
CA ASP A 146 -0.77 -26.73 -3.84
C ASP A 146 0.47 -27.29 -3.13
N ALA A 147 1.65 -27.11 -3.74
CA ALA A 147 2.93 -27.57 -3.21
C ALA A 147 3.47 -26.71 -2.06
N LEU A 148 2.91 -25.52 -1.83
CA LEU A 148 3.37 -24.58 -0.82
C LEU A 148 2.58 -24.73 0.50
N PRO A 149 3.26 -24.59 1.66
CA PRO A 149 2.60 -24.59 2.96
C PRO A 149 1.73 -23.34 3.13
N THR A 150 0.83 -23.34 4.11
CA THR A 150 0.10 -22.14 4.56
C THR A 150 0.65 -21.59 5.87
N ASP A 151 1.58 -22.29 6.51
CA ASP A 151 2.17 -21.90 7.78
C ASP A 151 3.16 -20.73 7.56
N PRO A 152 2.89 -19.52 8.07
CA PRO A 152 3.78 -18.36 7.96
C PRO A 152 5.12 -18.56 8.69
N HIS A 153 5.20 -19.52 9.61
CA HIS A 153 6.38 -19.80 10.41
C HIS A 153 7.23 -20.96 9.86
N ASN A 154 6.93 -21.45 8.66
CA ASN A 154 7.67 -22.54 8.01
C ASN A 154 9.14 -22.19 7.66
N GLY A 155 9.53 -20.91 7.76
CA GLY A 155 10.88 -20.43 7.44
C GLY A 155 11.12 -20.13 5.96
N GLY A 156 10.06 -20.13 5.15
CA GLY A 156 10.13 -19.88 3.72
C GLY A 156 8.78 -19.43 3.14
N PRO A 157 8.63 -19.47 1.80
CA PRO A 157 7.40 -19.06 1.14
C PRO A 157 6.17 -19.87 1.61
N TYR A 158 5.05 -19.18 1.78
CA TYR A 158 3.77 -19.80 2.14
C TYR A 158 2.62 -19.15 1.37
N VAL A 159 1.47 -19.82 1.35
CA VAL A 159 0.25 -19.33 0.69
C VAL A 159 -0.64 -18.66 1.73
N MET A 160 -0.91 -17.37 1.51
CA MET A 160 -1.95 -16.62 2.22
C MET A 160 -3.28 -16.76 1.47
N TRP A 161 -4.38 -16.83 2.22
CA TRP A 161 -5.76 -16.93 1.73
C TRP A 161 -6.02 -18.11 0.78
N LYS A 162 -5.33 -19.24 1.01
CA LYS A 162 -5.47 -20.46 0.20
C LYS A 162 -6.94 -20.87 0.07
N GLY A 163 -7.34 -21.20 -1.16
CA GLY A 163 -8.73 -21.59 -1.47
C GLY A 163 -9.66 -20.42 -1.83
N THR A 164 -9.17 -19.18 -1.81
CA THR A 164 -9.90 -18.01 -2.32
C THR A 164 -9.36 -17.57 -3.69
N ASP A 165 -10.13 -16.75 -4.40
CA ASP A 165 -9.69 -16.12 -5.67
C ASP A 165 -8.52 -15.13 -5.48
N TYR A 166 -8.18 -14.80 -4.23
CA TYR A 166 -7.16 -13.83 -3.86
C TYR A 166 -5.90 -14.47 -3.28
N ALA A 167 -5.80 -15.80 -3.32
CA ALA A 167 -4.66 -16.53 -2.81
C ALA A 167 -3.36 -16.06 -3.48
N HIS A 168 -2.33 -15.85 -2.67
CA HIS A 168 -1.03 -15.39 -3.12
C HIS A 168 0.09 -15.97 -2.26
N ILE A 169 1.29 -16.00 -2.81
CA ILE A 169 2.48 -16.51 -2.14
C ILE A 169 3.14 -15.35 -1.43
N MET A 170 3.29 -15.48 -0.11
CA MET A 170 4.09 -14.60 0.72
C MET A 170 5.54 -15.09 0.68
N VAL A 171 6.48 -14.19 0.38
CA VAL A 171 7.92 -14.51 0.31
C VAL A 171 8.70 -13.57 1.23
N PRO A 172 9.01 -14.00 2.46
CA PRO A 172 9.87 -13.24 3.36
C PRO A 172 11.24 -13.01 2.74
N VAL A 173 11.77 -11.77 2.78
CA VAL A 173 13.12 -11.47 2.24
C VAL A 173 14.21 -11.47 3.31
N ARG A 174 13.83 -11.74 4.57
CA ARG A 174 14.74 -12.00 5.68
C ARG A 174 14.19 -13.19 6.46
N LEU A 175 15.09 -14.05 6.94
CA LEU A 175 14.72 -15.07 7.92
C LEU A 175 14.53 -14.36 9.26
N ASN A 176 13.36 -14.55 9.87
CA ASN A 176 13.06 -14.08 11.22
C ASN A 176 13.67 -15.04 12.26
#